data_AF-A0A4Y9FAK7-F1
#
_entry.id   AF-A0A4Y9FAK7-F1
#
_cell.length_a   1.000
_cell.length_b   1.000
_cell.length_c   1.000
_cell.angle_alpha   90.00
_cell.angle_beta   90.00
_cell.angle_gamma   90.00
#
_symmetry.space_group_name_H-M   'P 1'
#
loop_
_entity.id
_entity.type
_entity.pdbx_description
1 polymer ?
#
loop_
_entity_poly.entity_id
_entity_poly.type
_entity_poly.pdbx_seq_one_letter_code
_entity_poly.pdbx_strand_id
1 'polypeptide(L)'
;MAWTVEPDPLQPEAALAWFRARLPLPDPAFRALREETRRRAFWVAGLTALDMVQEVKDALEEALREGTAFEGFRKALSERVRQAWGEGSRHRLAVVFRTNLQLAYGAGRWKEAVETKALRPYWGLQVVLDGRTSEVCRPLAGVVLPADHPFWRNHIPPLHHGCRTALVTYTREEGERLAWREAPAHEPQAGFGLAPTAEEWSPDPKDYDPALWEAFVTSLPRAHPEALAHLQALAESRGQARPDPRDWLWAAGAMGRAPFNRRERSVAPEDRSLLGVSRGTSLEIHLRKRVAEGQLAPGLTQEAYERLCQQAALSPEAALFAYRRSPGPVLAAVVPSEWAVPDALRGPKLRRYWFVVYSFWSGTLVTGYAEDDLRHLNVPWDEVVWLRKPPWWPL
;
A
#
# COMPACT_ATOMS: atom_id res chain seq x y z
N MET A 1 -1.20 41.50 -13.17
CA MET A 1 -1.68 40.17 -12.73
C MET A 1 -0.65 39.14 -13.16
N ALA A 2 0.15 38.64 -12.24
CA ALA A 2 1.01 37.47 -12.45
C ALA A 2 0.92 36.66 -11.16
N TRP A 3 0.01 35.69 -11.15
CA TRP A 3 -0.02 34.67 -10.10
C TRP A 3 1.13 33.72 -10.41
N THR A 4 2.31 34.03 -9.88
CA THR A 4 3.41 33.07 -9.78
C THR A 4 3.06 32.15 -8.63
N VAL A 5 2.40 31.04 -8.93
CA VAL A 5 2.38 29.91 -8.00
C VAL A 5 3.72 29.20 -8.22
N GLU A 6 4.78 29.73 -7.59
CA GLU A 6 5.92 28.86 -7.27
C GLU A 6 5.41 27.86 -6.25
N PRO A 7 5.58 26.54 -6.45
CA PRO A 7 5.20 25.56 -5.44
C PRO A 7 5.89 25.92 -4.14
N ASP A 8 5.11 26.06 -3.06
CA ASP A 8 5.64 26.39 -1.75
C ASP A 8 6.64 25.29 -1.34
N PRO A 9 7.95 25.58 -1.24
CA PRO A 9 8.94 24.59 -0.84
C PRO A 9 8.71 24.06 0.59
N LEU A 10 7.80 24.68 1.34
CA LEU A 10 7.42 24.31 2.71
C LEU A 10 6.26 23.30 2.76
N GLN A 11 5.52 23.03 1.67
CA GLN A 11 4.47 22.00 1.65
C GLN A 11 4.49 21.19 0.35
N PRO A 12 5.45 20.25 0.18
CA PRO A 12 5.56 19.49 -1.05
C PRO A 12 4.54 18.33 -1.07
N GLU A 13 3.25 18.58 -1.35
CA GLU A 13 2.19 17.57 -1.17
C GLU A 13 2.44 16.30 -1.99
N ALA A 14 2.95 16.45 -3.22
CA ALA A 14 3.32 15.33 -4.06
C ALA A 14 4.48 14.49 -3.47
N ALA A 15 5.48 15.15 -2.85
CA ALA A 15 6.59 14.48 -2.18
C ALA A 15 6.11 13.76 -0.91
N LEU A 16 5.26 14.41 -0.12
CA LEU A 16 4.65 13.84 1.09
C LEU A 16 3.77 12.63 0.75
N ALA A 17 2.92 12.74 -0.27
CA ALA A 17 2.08 11.64 -0.74
C ALA A 17 2.91 10.43 -1.19
N TRP A 18 3.98 10.67 -1.96
CA TRP A 18 4.90 9.61 -2.38
C TRP A 18 5.64 8.98 -1.18
N PHE A 19 6.13 9.79 -0.25
CA PHE A 19 6.87 9.29 0.92
C PHE A 19 5.98 8.48 1.87
N ARG A 20 4.75 8.96 2.12
CA ARG A 20 3.72 8.26 2.92
C ARG A 20 3.41 6.87 2.38
N ALA A 21 3.42 6.72 1.06
CA ALA A 21 3.09 5.47 0.39
C ALA A 21 4.13 4.35 0.60
N ARG A 22 5.36 4.65 1.07
CA ARG A 22 6.41 3.65 1.24
C ARG A 22 6.19 2.77 2.47
N LEU A 23 6.38 1.46 2.31
CA LEU A 23 6.17 0.47 3.37
C LEU A 23 7.38 0.33 4.29
N PRO A 24 7.31 0.68 5.59
CA PRO A 24 8.40 0.43 6.54
C PRO A 24 8.64 -1.07 6.78
N LEU A 25 9.87 -1.55 6.56
CA LEU A 25 10.31 -2.92 6.81
C LEU A 25 11.62 -2.99 7.60
N PRO A 26 11.76 -3.96 8.52
CA PRO A 26 13.06 -4.29 9.13
C PRO A 26 14.10 -4.75 8.11
N ASP A 27 15.38 -4.52 8.40
CA ASP A 27 16.51 -4.85 7.51
C ASP A 27 16.53 -6.34 7.07
N PRO A 28 16.34 -7.34 7.96
CA PRO A 28 16.30 -8.75 7.52
C PRO A 28 15.17 -9.03 6.53
N ALA A 29 13.99 -8.42 6.76
CA ALA A 29 12.83 -8.56 5.88
C ALA A 29 13.08 -7.88 4.52
N PHE A 30 13.72 -6.71 4.50
CA PHE A 30 14.11 -6.04 3.27
C PHE A 30 15.10 -6.86 2.43
N ARG A 31 16.11 -7.46 3.07
CA ARG A 31 17.14 -8.24 2.36
C ARG A 31 16.58 -9.51 1.73
N ALA A 32 15.52 -10.08 2.29
CA ALA A 32 14.81 -11.23 1.75
C ALA A 32 14.00 -10.91 0.48
N LEU A 33 13.77 -9.63 0.16
CA LEU A 33 13.02 -9.21 -1.03
C LEU A 33 13.84 -9.37 -2.33
N ARG A 34 13.14 -9.70 -3.42
CA ARG A 34 13.63 -9.60 -4.81
C ARG A 34 13.92 -8.14 -5.19
N GLU A 35 14.84 -7.88 -6.12
CA GLU A 35 15.28 -6.52 -6.49
C GLU A 35 14.14 -5.60 -6.91
N GLU A 36 13.16 -6.13 -7.65
CA GLU A 36 11.99 -5.39 -8.10
C GLU A 36 11.09 -4.94 -6.93
N THR A 37 11.09 -5.70 -5.82
CA THR A 37 10.27 -5.46 -4.62
C THR A 37 10.96 -4.52 -3.64
N ARG A 38 12.30 -4.50 -3.62
CA ARG A 38 13.10 -3.59 -2.76
C ARG A 38 12.84 -2.10 -3.03
N ARG A 39 12.44 -1.72 -4.25
CA ARG A 39 12.18 -0.33 -4.66
C ARG A 39 11.06 0.37 -3.86
N ARG A 40 10.22 -0.40 -3.17
CA ARG A 40 8.91 0.04 -2.65
C ARG A 40 8.82 -0.01 -1.12
N ALA A 41 9.88 -0.50 -0.49
CA ALA A 41 10.06 -0.49 0.96
C ALA A 41 10.78 0.78 1.43
N PHE A 42 10.31 1.34 2.54
CA PHE A 42 11.12 2.14 3.43
C PHE A 42 11.86 1.20 4.38
N TRP A 43 13.18 1.25 4.41
CA TRP A 43 13.98 0.46 5.33
C TRP A 43 15.21 1.25 5.73
N VAL A 44 15.81 0.86 6.84
CA VAL A 44 17.05 1.46 7.33
C VAL A 44 17.97 0.33 7.75
N ALA A 45 19.15 0.26 7.12
CA ALA A 45 20.11 -0.82 7.34
C ALA A 45 20.52 -0.93 8.81
N GLY A 46 20.38 -2.13 9.39
CA GLY A 46 20.66 -2.39 10.81
C GLY A 46 19.51 -2.10 11.77
N LEU A 47 18.37 -1.56 11.31
CA LEU A 47 17.16 -1.52 12.13
C LEU A 47 16.38 -2.83 11.96
N THR A 48 16.36 -3.66 13.00
CA THR A 48 15.75 -5.00 12.99
C THR A 48 14.33 -5.03 13.55
N ALA A 49 13.89 -3.94 14.19
CA ALA A 49 12.57 -3.84 14.79
C ALA A 49 11.70 -2.84 14.03
N LEU A 50 10.45 -3.24 13.75
CA LEU A 50 9.52 -2.46 12.93
C LEU A 50 9.16 -1.11 13.56
N ASP A 51 9.04 -1.06 14.88
CA ASP A 51 8.77 0.17 15.64
C ASP A 51 9.87 1.23 15.43
N MET A 52 11.14 0.83 15.42
CA MET A 52 12.26 1.73 15.12
C MET A 52 12.24 2.22 13.67
N VAL A 53 11.87 1.37 12.72
CA VAL A 53 11.77 1.76 11.30
C VAL A 53 10.61 2.73 11.09
N GLN A 54 9.46 2.48 11.73
CA GLN A 54 8.31 3.37 11.70
C GLN A 54 8.64 4.72 12.32
N GLU A 55 9.31 4.75 13.48
CA GLU A 55 9.74 5.98 14.16
C GLU A 55 10.61 6.86 13.24
N VAL A 56 11.58 6.25 12.53
CA VAL A 56 12.41 6.99 11.56
C VAL A 56 11.57 7.49 10.38
N LYS A 57 10.64 6.68 9.87
CA LYS A 57 9.75 7.10 8.77
C LYS A 57 8.91 8.30 9.18
N ASP A 58 8.31 8.27 10.37
CA ASP A 58 7.45 9.34 10.87
C ASP A 58 8.24 10.64 11.09
N ALA A 59 9.45 10.54 11.66
CA ALA A 59 10.32 11.70 11.84
C ALA A 59 10.79 12.31 10.50
N LEU A 60 10.96 11.51 9.44
CA LEU A 60 11.28 12.00 8.09
C LEU A 60 10.06 12.65 7.42
N GLU A 61 8.88 12.10 7.62
CA GLU A 61 7.63 12.69 7.13
C GLU A 61 7.41 14.07 7.77
N GLU A 62 7.58 14.17 9.09
CA GLU A 62 7.53 15.43 9.81
C GLU A 62 8.58 16.42 9.28
N ALA A 63 9.80 15.97 9.05
CA ALA A 63 10.83 16.83 8.51
C ALA A 63 10.53 17.32 7.09
N LEU A 64 9.88 16.51 6.26
CA LEU A 64 9.38 16.91 4.94
C LEU A 64 8.24 17.93 5.04
N ARG A 65 7.36 17.78 6.03
CA ARG A 65 6.19 18.65 6.23
C ARG A 65 6.57 20.02 6.81
N GLU A 66 7.49 20.04 7.78
CA GLU A 66 7.87 21.25 8.51
C GLU A 66 9.18 21.89 8.00
N GLY A 67 9.83 21.29 7.01
CA GLY A 67 11.15 21.75 6.53
C GLY A 67 12.26 21.63 7.58
N THR A 68 12.18 20.63 8.47
CA THR A 68 13.09 20.50 9.62
C THR A 68 14.50 20.07 9.18
N ALA A 69 15.54 20.71 9.73
CA ALA A 69 16.93 20.35 9.48
C ALA A 69 17.36 19.04 10.19
N PHE A 70 18.49 18.45 9.75
CA PHE A 70 19.00 17.17 10.27
C PHE A 70 19.07 17.07 11.81
N GLU A 71 19.52 18.13 12.49
CA GLU A 71 19.60 18.10 13.95
C GLU A 71 18.23 18.09 14.64
N GLY A 72 17.20 18.68 14.02
CA GLY A 72 15.82 18.57 14.48
C GLY A 72 15.28 17.15 14.32
N PHE A 73 15.44 16.58 13.12
CA PHE A 73 15.11 15.16 12.84
C PHE A 73 15.78 14.23 13.83
N ARG A 74 17.10 14.39 14.05
CA ARG A 74 17.85 13.54 14.98
C ARG A 74 17.34 13.65 16.42
N LYS A 75 16.98 14.85 16.88
CA LYS A 75 16.45 15.08 18.23
C LYS A 75 15.06 14.50 18.44
N ALA A 76 14.27 14.36 17.38
CA ALA A 76 12.93 13.74 17.44
C ALA A 76 13.00 12.22 17.65
N LEU A 77 14.15 11.59 17.34
CA LEU A 77 14.34 10.15 17.48
C LEU A 77 14.66 9.75 18.94
N SER A 78 14.11 8.61 19.34
CA SER A 78 14.37 7.94 20.60
C SER A 78 15.85 7.59 20.74
N GLU A 79 16.32 7.43 21.99
CA GLU A 79 17.71 7.03 22.25
C GLU A 79 18.05 5.69 21.58
N ARG A 80 17.10 4.76 21.56
CA ARG A 80 17.23 3.45 20.93
C ARG A 80 17.56 3.56 19.44
N VAL A 81 16.88 4.45 18.70
CA VAL A 81 17.18 4.70 17.29
C VAL A 81 18.48 5.51 17.14
N ARG A 82 18.69 6.53 18.00
CA ARG A 82 19.90 7.37 17.95
C ARG A 82 21.20 6.61 18.20
N GLN A 83 21.14 5.47 18.88
CA GLN A 83 22.30 4.64 19.23
C GLN A 83 22.35 3.31 18.48
N ALA A 84 21.47 3.07 17.50
CA ALA A 84 21.35 1.78 16.84
C ALA A 84 22.64 1.26 16.18
N TRP A 85 23.62 2.13 15.92
CA TRP A 85 24.94 1.80 15.36
C TRP A 85 26.12 2.30 16.21
N GLY A 86 25.92 2.58 17.50
CA GLY A 86 26.96 3.14 18.38
C GLY A 86 27.53 4.46 17.84
N GLU A 87 28.87 4.60 17.86
CA GLU A 87 29.58 5.81 17.41
C GLU A 87 29.26 6.22 15.96
N GLY A 88 28.91 5.25 15.09
CA GLY A 88 28.56 5.50 13.70
C GLY A 88 27.15 6.06 13.48
N SER A 89 26.31 6.13 14.52
CA SER A 89 24.88 6.40 14.37
C SER A 89 24.59 7.78 13.80
N ARG A 90 25.31 8.82 14.24
CA ARG A 90 25.10 10.18 13.73
C ARG A 90 25.32 10.28 12.22
N HIS A 91 26.40 9.67 11.72
CA HIS A 91 26.72 9.68 10.30
C HIS A 91 25.67 8.91 9.49
N ARG A 92 25.28 7.73 9.95
CA ARG A 92 24.24 6.92 9.28
C ARG A 92 22.90 7.62 9.23
N LEU A 93 22.46 8.22 10.34
CA LEU A 93 21.23 9.00 10.38
C LEU A 93 21.26 10.19 9.42
N ALA A 94 22.41 10.85 9.25
CA ALA A 94 22.54 11.92 8.27
C ALA A 94 22.39 11.42 6.83
N VAL A 95 22.91 10.23 6.52
CA VAL A 95 22.74 9.58 5.21
C VAL A 95 21.28 9.19 4.97
N VAL A 96 20.62 8.59 5.97
CA VAL A 96 19.20 8.21 5.93
C VAL A 96 18.34 9.43 5.68
N PHE A 97 18.55 10.49 6.46
CA PHE A 97 17.85 11.76 6.34
C PHE A 97 17.97 12.34 4.93
N ARG A 98 19.21 12.58 4.48
CA ARG A 98 19.46 13.20 3.17
C ARG A 98 18.91 12.37 2.02
N THR A 99 19.13 11.05 2.03
CA THR A 99 18.73 10.18 0.92
C THR A 99 17.21 10.14 0.78
N ASN A 100 16.48 9.99 1.89
CA ASN A 100 15.03 9.88 1.84
C ASN A 100 14.34 11.20 1.47
N LEU A 101 14.84 12.34 1.98
CA LEU A 101 14.34 13.65 1.57
C LEU A 101 14.57 13.88 0.07
N GLN A 102 15.77 13.56 -0.45
CA GLN A 102 16.07 13.71 -1.87
C GLN A 102 15.18 12.86 -2.76
N LEU A 103 14.91 11.61 -2.37
CA LEU A 103 13.97 10.74 -3.07
C LEU A 103 12.55 11.33 -3.09
N ALA A 104 12.06 11.81 -1.94
CA ALA A 104 10.72 12.37 -1.83
C ALA A 104 10.56 13.64 -2.69
N TYR A 105 11.47 14.60 -2.59
CA TYR A 105 11.45 15.81 -3.42
C TYR A 105 11.63 15.48 -4.91
N GLY A 106 12.45 14.49 -5.25
CA GLY A 106 12.59 13.99 -6.62
C GLY A 106 11.26 13.50 -7.20
N ALA A 107 10.53 12.69 -6.42
CA ALA A 107 9.20 12.21 -6.81
C ALA A 107 8.17 13.32 -6.95
N GLY A 108 8.18 14.30 -6.05
CA GLY A 108 7.32 15.49 -6.17
C GLY A 108 7.56 16.24 -7.48
N ARG A 109 8.82 16.56 -7.79
CA ARG A 109 9.18 17.26 -9.04
C ARG A 109 8.85 16.45 -10.29
N TRP A 110 9.03 15.13 -10.25
CA TRP A 110 8.66 14.27 -11.36
C TRP A 110 7.15 14.32 -11.62
N LYS A 111 6.33 14.20 -10.57
CA LYS A 111 4.87 14.26 -10.70
C LYS A 111 4.43 15.59 -11.30
N GLU A 112 4.95 16.70 -10.78
CA GLU A 112 4.69 18.03 -11.32
C GLU A 112 5.13 18.15 -12.80
N ALA A 113 6.29 17.60 -13.15
CA ALA A 113 6.80 17.61 -14.52
C ALA A 113 5.92 16.83 -15.49
N VAL A 114 5.34 15.71 -15.03
CA VAL A 114 4.37 14.92 -15.81
C VAL A 114 3.04 15.67 -15.96
N GLU A 115 2.51 16.23 -14.89
CA GLU A 115 1.23 16.97 -14.89
C GLU A 115 1.30 18.24 -15.77
N THR A 116 2.45 18.90 -15.78
CA THR A 116 2.68 20.12 -16.57
C THR A 116 3.22 19.87 -17.97
N LYS A 117 3.43 18.62 -18.37
CA LYS A 117 4.09 18.22 -19.64
C LYS A 117 3.49 18.89 -20.89
N ALA A 118 2.18 19.09 -20.93
CA ALA A 118 1.52 19.74 -22.07
C ALA A 118 1.96 21.21 -22.24
N LEU A 119 2.20 21.92 -21.14
CA LEU A 119 2.65 23.31 -21.11
C LEU A 119 4.18 23.43 -21.10
N ARG A 120 4.87 22.44 -20.52
CA ARG A 120 6.32 22.39 -20.35
C ARG A 120 6.89 21.09 -20.94
N PRO A 121 6.92 20.96 -22.28
CA PRO A 121 7.22 19.69 -22.96
C PRO A 121 8.71 19.31 -23.00
N TYR A 122 9.58 20.11 -22.38
CA TYR A 122 11.00 19.82 -22.25
C TYR A 122 11.39 19.75 -20.78
N TRP A 123 12.25 18.79 -20.45
CA TRP A 123 12.79 18.61 -19.11
C TRP A 123 14.30 18.81 -19.13
N GLY A 124 14.90 19.09 -17.98
CA GLY A 124 16.34 19.20 -17.85
C GLY A 124 16.85 18.88 -16.46
N LEU A 125 18.18 18.77 -16.36
CA LEU A 125 18.89 18.49 -15.12
C LEU A 125 19.65 19.72 -14.63
N GLN A 126 19.16 20.31 -13.54
CA GLN A 126 19.86 21.38 -12.85
C GLN A 126 20.87 20.78 -11.88
N VAL A 127 22.15 20.82 -12.26
CA VAL A 127 23.27 20.29 -11.46
C VAL A 127 23.99 21.44 -10.75
N VAL A 128 24.17 21.33 -9.44
CA VAL A 128 25.07 22.22 -8.69
C VAL A 128 26.51 21.90 -9.07
N LEU A 129 27.22 22.86 -9.67
CA LEU A 129 28.61 22.76 -10.10
C LEU A 129 29.56 23.45 -9.09
N ASP A 130 30.14 22.66 -8.19
CA ASP A 130 31.15 23.10 -7.22
C ASP A 130 32.23 22.00 -7.01
N GLY A 131 33.12 22.20 -6.03
CA GLY A 131 34.17 21.23 -5.69
C GLY A 131 33.65 19.90 -5.12
N ARG A 132 32.35 19.76 -4.87
CA ARG A 132 31.69 18.57 -4.32
C ARG A 132 30.73 17.92 -5.33
N THR A 133 30.69 18.38 -6.57
CA THR A 133 29.88 17.75 -7.62
C THR A 133 30.44 16.39 -7.98
N SER A 134 29.61 15.36 -7.85
CA SER A 134 29.92 13.98 -8.22
C SER A 134 30.31 13.87 -9.70
N GLU A 135 31.20 12.94 -10.00
CA GLU A 135 31.50 12.51 -11.37
C GLU A 135 30.26 11.97 -12.08
N VAL A 136 29.26 11.48 -11.34
CA VAL A 136 27.96 11.06 -11.88
C VAL A 136 27.16 12.24 -12.45
N CYS A 137 27.14 13.38 -11.75
CA CYS A 137 26.29 14.50 -12.12
C CYS A 137 26.97 15.52 -13.03
N ARG A 138 28.30 15.67 -12.93
CA ARG A 138 29.04 16.68 -13.70
C ARG A 138 28.82 16.56 -15.23
N PRO A 139 28.80 15.36 -15.85
CA PRO A 139 28.54 15.19 -17.28
C PRO A 139 27.09 15.49 -17.68
N LEU A 140 26.17 15.52 -16.71
CA LEU A 140 24.73 15.71 -16.93
C LEU A 140 24.30 17.18 -16.74
N ALA A 141 25.25 18.07 -16.43
CA ALA A 141 24.96 19.46 -16.13
C ALA A 141 24.43 20.20 -17.36
N GLY A 142 23.22 20.75 -17.23
CA GLY A 142 22.60 21.55 -18.30
C GLY A 142 21.97 20.73 -19.42
N VAL A 143 21.83 19.41 -19.24
CA VAL A 143 21.03 18.57 -20.16
C VAL A 143 19.61 19.11 -20.21
N VAL A 144 19.12 19.33 -21.42
CA VAL A 144 17.71 19.63 -21.72
C VAL A 144 17.28 18.74 -22.88
N LEU A 145 16.18 18.01 -22.71
CA LEU A 145 15.65 17.04 -23.68
C LEU A 145 14.12 17.09 -23.68
N PRO A 146 13.44 16.67 -24.77
CA PRO A 146 12.00 16.49 -24.76
C PRO A 146 11.55 15.60 -23.60
N ALA A 147 10.39 15.87 -23.01
CA ALA A 147 9.84 15.11 -21.89
C ALA A 147 9.63 13.61 -22.20
N ASP A 148 9.40 13.28 -23.48
CA ASP A 148 9.24 11.90 -23.95
C ASP A 148 10.56 11.20 -24.32
N HIS A 149 11.69 11.88 -24.13
CA HIS A 149 12.99 11.31 -24.49
C HIS A 149 13.34 10.09 -23.61
N PRO A 150 13.84 8.97 -24.17
CA PRO A 150 14.14 7.75 -23.42
C PRO A 150 15.11 7.92 -22.24
N PHE A 151 15.96 8.95 -22.28
CA PHE A 151 16.85 9.36 -21.17
C PHE A 151 16.10 9.49 -19.83
N TRP A 152 14.85 9.93 -19.83
CA TRP A 152 14.08 10.12 -18.60
C TRP A 152 13.58 8.83 -17.96
N ARG A 153 13.81 7.65 -18.57
CA ARG A 153 13.47 6.36 -17.97
C ARG A 153 14.35 6.04 -16.76
N ASN A 154 15.60 6.47 -16.80
CA ASN A 154 16.63 6.19 -15.80
C ASN A 154 17.40 7.43 -15.35
N HIS A 155 17.03 8.66 -15.72
CA HIS A 155 17.71 9.88 -15.28
C HIS A 155 16.82 10.86 -14.51
N ILE A 156 15.87 10.35 -13.72
CA ILE A 156 15.08 11.15 -12.76
C ILE A 156 15.83 11.26 -11.42
N PRO A 157 16.23 12.46 -10.97
CA PRO A 157 16.95 12.62 -9.72
C PRO A 157 16.16 12.11 -8.49
N PRO A 158 16.86 11.59 -7.46
CA PRO A 158 18.33 11.54 -7.30
C PRO A 158 19.01 10.47 -8.17
N LEU A 159 20.24 10.77 -8.61
CA LEU A 159 21.04 9.92 -9.50
C LEU A 159 22.15 9.11 -8.80
N HIS A 160 22.39 9.40 -7.52
CA HIS A 160 23.35 8.72 -6.66
C HIS A 160 23.15 9.18 -5.20
N HIS A 161 23.86 8.57 -4.25
CA HIS A 161 23.84 9.05 -2.86
C HIS A 161 24.39 10.47 -2.72
N GLY A 162 23.64 11.35 -2.05
CA GLY A 162 24.04 12.75 -1.87
C GLY A 162 23.94 13.60 -3.14
N CYS A 163 23.17 13.14 -4.13
CA CYS A 163 22.87 13.89 -5.35
C CYS A 163 22.25 15.25 -5.01
N ARG A 164 22.69 16.31 -5.69
CA ARG A 164 22.14 17.67 -5.56
C ARG A 164 21.51 18.17 -6.86
N THR A 165 21.21 17.23 -7.75
CA THR A 165 20.57 17.52 -9.04
C THR A 165 19.06 17.58 -8.85
N ALA A 166 18.42 18.54 -9.51
CA ALA A 166 16.97 18.65 -9.57
C ALA A 166 16.48 18.47 -11.02
N LEU A 167 15.32 17.83 -11.16
CA LEU A 167 14.55 17.86 -12.40
C LEU A 167 13.90 19.24 -12.53
N VAL A 168 14.07 19.88 -13.69
CA VAL A 168 13.44 21.16 -14.04
C VAL A 168 12.71 21.01 -15.36
N THR A 169 11.69 21.83 -15.59
CA THR A 169 10.88 21.80 -16.81
C THR A 169 10.98 23.12 -17.55
N TYR A 170 10.81 23.10 -18.86
CA TYR A 170 10.96 24.24 -19.76
C TYR A 170 9.75 24.37 -20.68
N THR A 171 9.42 25.61 -21.03
CA THR A 171 8.47 25.86 -22.12
C THR A 171 9.03 25.33 -23.44
N ARG A 172 8.18 25.24 -24.47
CA ARG A 172 8.60 24.80 -25.81
C ARG A 172 9.73 25.67 -26.37
N GLU A 173 9.60 26.99 -26.30
CA GLU A 173 10.57 27.94 -26.85
C GLU A 173 11.94 27.82 -26.15
N GLU A 174 11.95 27.79 -24.81
CA GLU A 174 13.17 27.62 -24.03
C GLU A 174 13.82 26.26 -24.30
N GLY A 175 13.02 25.21 -24.34
CA GLY A 175 13.44 23.84 -24.59
C GLY A 175 14.10 23.70 -25.96
N GLU A 176 13.46 24.18 -27.02
CA GLU A 176 14.01 24.12 -28.39
C GLU A 176 15.33 24.88 -28.53
N ARG A 177 15.52 25.98 -27.77
CA ARG A 177 16.79 26.74 -27.74
C ARG A 177 17.90 26.02 -26.96
N LEU A 178 17.56 25.37 -25.85
CA LEU A 178 18.52 24.76 -24.92
C LEU A 178 18.73 23.26 -25.17
N ALA A 179 17.88 22.62 -25.97
CA ALA A 179 17.86 21.18 -26.13
C ALA A 179 19.18 20.67 -26.72
N TRP A 180 19.67 19.60 -26.11
CA TRP A 180 20.83 18.90 -26.61
C TRP A 180 20.44 18.08 -27.83
N ARG A 181 21.33 18.02 -28.82
CA ARG A 181 21.12 17.18 -30.01
C ARG A 181 21.20 15.69 -29.67
N GLU A 182 22.10 15.35 -28.75
CA GLU A 182 22.32 13.98 -28.29
C GLU A 182 22.39 13.98 -26.77
N ALA A 183 21.73 13.00 -26.15
CA ALA A 183 21.78 12.81 -24.70
C ALA A 183 23.16 12.27 -24.29
N PRO A 184 23.73 12.71 -23.15
CA PRO A 184 24.98 12.16 -22.65
C PRO A 184 24.81 10.69 -22.25
N ALA A 185 25.78 9.85 -22.63
CA ALA A 185 25.78 8.42 -22.33
C ALA A 185 26.24 8.08 -20.88
N HIS A 186 26.14 9.04 -19.95
CA HIS A 186 26.59 8.84 -18.58
C HIS A 186 25.46 8.32 -17.71
N GLU A 187 25.65 7.14 -17.11
CA GLU A 187 24.62 6.45 -16.34
C GLU A 187 24.61 6.90 -14.86
N PRO A 188 23.44 6.87 -14.20
CA PRO A 188 23.36 7.04 -12.76
C PRO A 188 24.03 5.88 -12.01
N GLN A 189 24.21 6.05 -10.71
CA GLN A 189 24.58 4.94 -9.84
C GLN A 189 23.46 3.88 -9.86
N ALA A 190 23.82 2.59 -9.90
CA ALA A 190 22.86 1.50 -9.84
C ALA A 190 21.86 1.66 -8.68
N GLY A 191 20.56 1.52 -8.98
CA GLY A 191 19.46 1.72 -8.03
C GLY A 191 18.93 3.15 -7.92
N PHE A 192 19.50 4.11 -8.65
CA PHE A 192 19.05 5.50 -8.73
C PHE A 192 18.52 5.86 -10.12
N GLY A 193 17.94 7.05 -10.28
CA GLY A 193 17.52 7.57 -11.58
C GLY A 193 16.13 7.15 -12.08
N LEU A 194 15.44 6.28 -11.36
CA LEU A 194 14.16 5.73 -11.80
C LEU A 194 13.00 6.72 -11.58
N ALA A 195 12.11 6.82 -12.57
CA ALA A 195 10.86 7.58 -12.48
C ALA A 195 9.93 7.00 -11.39
N PRO A 196 9.36 7.83 -10.50
CA PRO A 196 8.39 7.37 -9.51
C PRO A 196 6.99 7.21 -10.11
N THR A 197 6.66 6.09 -10.73
CA THR A 197 5.37 6.01 -11.44
C THR A 197 4.17 5.91 -10.48
N ALA A 198 3.03 6.47 -10.90
CA ALA A 198 1.77 6.43 -10.15
C ALA A 198 1.14 5.01 -10.08
N GLU A 199 1.66 4.06 -10.86
CA GLU A 199 1.15 2.69 -11.01
C GLU A 199 2.00 1.64 -10.26
N GLU A 200 3.06 2.03 -9.54
CA GLU A 200 4.17 1.10 -9.29
C GLU A 200 4.11 0.20 -8.05
N TRP A 201 3.04 0.18 -7.25
CA TRP A 201 3.01 -0.74 -6.10
C TRP A 201 1.63 -1.26 -5.69
N SER A 202 1.41 -2.55 -5.99
CA SER A 202 0.51 -3.44 -5.27
C SER A 202 1.35 -4.61 -4.74
N PRO A 203 1.48 -4.83 -3.42
CA PRO A 203 2.22 -5.96 -2.88
C PRO A 203 1.54 -7.30 -3.26
N ASP A 204 2.30 -8.35 -3.54
CA ASP A 204 1.74 -9.70 -3.63
C ASP A 204 1.92 -10.38 -2.26
N PRO A 205 0.86 -10.74 -1.52
CA PRO A 205 0.98 -11.40 -0.23
C PRO A 205 1.82 -12.68 -0.26
N LYS A 206 1.97 -13.34 -1.42
CA LYS A 206 2.82 -14.54 -1.59
C LYS A 206 4.30 -14.27 -1.30
N ASP A 207 4.73 -13.02 -1.43
CA ASP A 207 6.13 -12.61 -1.25
C ASP A 207 6.50 -12.35 0.22
N TYR A 208 5.57 -12.52 1.16
CA TYR A 208 5.76 -12.17 2.58
C TYR A 208 5.60 -13.39 3.48
N ASP A 209 6.30 -13.37 4.63
CA ASP A 209 5.96 -14.28 5.73
C ASP A 209 4.53 -13.99 6.21
N PRO A 210 3.66 -15.00 6.44
CA PRO A 210 2.26 -14.78 6.78
C PRO A 210 2.03 -13.94 8.04
N ALA A 211 2.85 -14.12 9.07
CA ALA A 211 2.71 -13.37 10.32
C ALA A 211 3.14 -11.91 10.13
N LEU A 212 4.19 -11.68 9.35
CA LEU A 212 4.63 -10.33 8.96
C LEU A 212 3.59 -9.64 8.07
N TRP A 213 3.00 -10.36 7.12
CA TRP A 213 1.95 -9.86 6.24
C TRP A 213 0.71 -9.45 7.01
N GLU A 214 0.25 -10.31 7.93
CA GLU A 214 -0.86 -9.99 8.81
C GLU A 214 -0.55 -8.77 9.68
N ALA A 215 0.61 -8.75 10.34
CA ALA A 215 1.03 -7.59 11.15
C ALA A 215 1.07 -6.31 10.31
N PHE A 216 1.59 -6.37 9.07
CA PHE A 216 1.61 -5.24 8.17
C PHE A 216 0.21 -4.75 7.82
N VAL A 217 -0.63 -5.59 7.22
CA VAL A 217 -1.97 -5.20 6.75
C VAL A 217 -2.87 -4.75 7.90
N THR A 218 -2.71 -5.33 9.09
CA THR A 218 -3.43 -4.91 10.30
C THR A 218 -2.80 -3.71 11.01
N SER A 219 -1.52 -3.40 10.78
CA SER A 219 -0.85 -2.18 11.26
C SER A 219 -1.11 -0.97 10.38
N LEU A 220 -1.46 -1.18 9.09
CA LEU A 220 -1.84 -0.11 8.17
C LEU A 220 -2.83 0.79 8.93
N PRO A 221 -2.50 2.09 9.08
CA PRO A 221 -3.07 2.97 10.09
C PRO A 221 -4.56 2.76 10.09
N ARG A 222 -5.13 2.51 11.29
CA ARG A 222 -6.57 2.33 11.56
C ARG A 222 -7.31 3.10 10.49
N ALA A 223 -7.87 2.36 9.52
CA ALA A 223 -8.12 2.87 8.17
C ALA A 223 -8.56 4.33 8.28
N HIS A 224 -7.76 5.25 7.71
CA HIS A 224 -8.11 6.66 7.67
C HIS A 224 -9.62 6.72 7.40
N PRO A 225 -10.43 7.43 8.20
CA PRO A 225 -11.88 7.48 7.98
C PRO A 225 -12.22 7.78 6.51
N GLU A 226 -11.37 8.56 5.86
CA GLU A 226 -11.35 8.84 4.42
C GLU A 226 -11.17 7.60 3.53
N ALA A 227 -10.26 6.68 3.86
CA ALA A 227 -10.06 5.42 3.11
C ALA A 227 -11.28 4.49 3.23
N LEU A 228 -11.88 4.37 4.42
CA LEU A 228 -13.13 3.60 4.57
C LEU A 228 -14.30 4.27 3.83
N ALA A 229 -14.40 5.60 3.91
CA ALA A 229 -15.40 6.36 3.17
C ALA A 229 -15.22 6.21 1.65
N HIS A 230 -13.97 6.20 1.17
CA HIS A 230 -13.64 5.93 -0.24
C HIS A 230 -14.04 4.53 -0.65
N LEU A 231 -13.68 3.49 0.11
CA LEU A 231 -14.11 2.12 -0.18
C LEU A 231 -15.63 1.96 -0.14
N GLN A 232 -16.30 2.67 0.77
CA GLN A 232 -17.76 2.71 0.82
C GLN A 232 -18.34 3.34 -0.45
N ALA A 233 -17.78 4.47 -0.90
CA ALA A 233 -18.20 5.13 -2.14
C ALA A 233 -17.98 4.24 -3.37
N LEU A 234 -16.87 3.50 -3.42
CA LEU A 234 -16.64 2.48 -4.46
C LEU A 234 -17.74 1.41 -4.44
N ALA A 235 -18.07 0.86 -3.27
CA ALA A 235 -19.14 -0.13 -3.13
C ALA A 235 -20.51 0.43 -3.57
N GLU A 236 -20.77 1.71 -3.31
CA GLU A 236 -22.02 2.39 -3.68
C GLU A 236 -22.12 2.70 -5.18
N SER A 237 -20.99 2.74 -5.89
CA SER A 237 -20.92 3.07 -7.32
C SER A 237 -21.51 2.02 -8.27
N ARG A 238 -21.84 0.82 -7.76
CA ARG A 238 -22.38 -0.30 -8.57
C ARG A 238 -21.50 -0.65 -9.78
N GLY A 239 -20.20 -0.79 -9.54
CA GLY A 239 -19.22 -1.17 -10.57
C GLY A 239 -18.75 -0.02 -11.47
N GLN A 240 -19.25 1.21 -11.28
CA GLN A 240 -18.93 2.35 -12.14
C GLN A 240 -17.62 3.05 -11.78
N ALA A 241 -17.21 3.01 -10.50
CA ALA A 241 -15.99 3.64 -10.04
C ALA A 241 -14.76 2.75 -10.28
N ARG A 242 -13.61 3.38 -10.56
CA ARG A 242 -12.32 2.69 -10.67
C ARG A 242 -11.54 2.83 -9.35
N PRO A 243 -11.13 1.71 -8.73
CA PRO A 243 -10.32 1.74 -7.51
C PRO A 243 -8.87 2.12 -7.80
N ASP A 244 -8.19 2.68 -6.78
CA ASP A 244 -6.73 2.81 -6.73
C ASP A 244 -6.11 1.39 -6.58
N PRO A 245 -4.95 1.12 -7.21
CA PRO A 245 -4.24 -0.16 -7.06
C PRO A 245 -4.00 -0.65 -5.62
N ARG A 246 -4.09 0.22 -4.61
CA ARG A 246 -3.90 -0.10 -3.19
C ARG A 246 -5.20 -0.25 -2.40
N ASP A 247 -6.36 0.00 -2.99
CA ASP A 247 -7.63 -0.05 -2.27
C ASP A 247 -7.93 -1.42 -1.65
N TRP A 248 -7.42 -2.49 -2.27
CA TRP A 248 -7.55 -3.82 -1.72
C TRP A 248 -6.77 -4.01 -0.40
N LEU A 249 -5.69 -3.26 -0.14
CA LEU A 249 -4.96 -3.31 1.13
C LEU A 249 -5.81 -2.75 2.27
N TRP A 250 -6.47 -1.63 2.01
CA TRP A 250 -7.39 -1.01 2.96
C TRP A 250 -8.58 -1.93 3.24
N ALA A 251 -9.12 -2.57 2.20
CA ALA A 251 -10.19 -3.55 2.35
C ALA A 251 -9.73 -4.78 3.17
N ALA A 252 -8.57 -5.35 2.84
CA ALA A 252 -8.01 -6.48 3.56
C ALA A 252 -7.76 -6.16 5.04
N GLY A 253 -7.21 -4.98 5.33
CA GLY A 253 -6.98 -4.52 6.71
C GLY A 253 -8.25 -4.19 7.48
N ALA A 254 -9.31 -3.71 6.81
CA ALA A 254 -10.61 -3.51 7.44
C ALA A 254 -11.25 -4.86 7.81
N MET A 255 -11.27 -5.81 6.86
CA MET A 255 -11.84 -7.14 7.07
C MET A 255 -11.04 -7.98 8.07
N GLY A 256 -9.70 -7.94 7.99
CA GLY A 256 -8.80 -8.72 8.85
C GLY A 256 -8.80 -8.29 10.32
N ARG A 257 -9.35 -7.11 10.64
CA ARG A 257 -9.52 -6.62 12.03
C ARG A 257 -10.96 -6.62 12.50
N ALA A 258 -11.92 -6.75 11.59
CA ALA A 258 -13.32 -6.60 11.92
C ALA A 258 -13.79 -7.77 12.80
N PRO A 259 -14.42 -7.49 13.96
CA PRO A 259 -15.11 -8.51 14.72
C PRO A 259 -16.43 -8.86 14.04
N PHE A 260 -17.07 -9.95 14.44
CA PHE A 260 -18.49 -10.13 14.20
C PHE A 260 -19.33 -9.30 15.18
N ASN A 261 -20.54 -8.95 14.76
CA ASN A 261 -21.50 -8.30 15.65
C ASN A 261 -21.86 -9.21 16.84
N ARG A 262 -21.69 -8.69 18.06
CA ARG A 262 -21.96 -9.36 19.34
C ARG A 262 -23.40 -9.20 19.84
N ARG A 263 -24.22 -8.38 19.19
CA ARG A 263 -25.62 -8.19 19.56
C ARG A 263 -26.41 -9.46 19.29
N GLU A 264 -27.17 -9.91 20.28
CA GLU A 264 -28.09 -11.02 20.11
C GLU A 264 -29.20 -10.69 19.11
N ARG A 265 -29.58 -11.72 18.34
CA ARG A 265 -30.73 -11.70 17.45
C ARG A 265 -31.49 -13.01 17.51
N SER A 266 -32.74 -12.98 17.07
CA SER A 266 -33.52 -14.19 16.86
C SER A 266 -32.91 -15.02 15.73
N VAL A 267 -32.85 -16.33 15.94
CA VAL A 267 -32.50 -17.30 14.90
C VAL A 267 -33.68 -17.44 13.94
N ALA A 268 -33.38 -17.49 12.65
CA ALA A 268 -34.37 -17.69 11.60
C ALA A 268 -35.14 -19.00 11.86
N PRO A 269 -36.49 -19.02 11.73
CA PRO A 269 -37.31 -20.19 12.08
C PRO A 269 -36.80 -21.51 11.49
N GLU A 270 -36.34 -21.48 10.24
CA GLU A 270 -35.78 -22.59 9.49
C GLU A 270 -34.47 -23.15 10.06
N ASP A 271 -33.70 -22.33 10.76
CA ASP A 271 -32.40 -22.73 11.34
C ASP A 271 -32.54 -23.19 12.81
N ARG A 272 -33.67 -22.94 13.49
CA ARG A 272 -33.80 -23.21 14.94
C ARG A 272 -33.66 -24.69 15.31
N SER A 273 -34.25 -25.58 14.50
CA SER A 273 -34.17 -27.03 14.71
C SER A 273 -32.74 -27.53 14.51
N LEU A 274 -32.05 -27.01 13.49
CA LEU A 274 -30.67 -27.35 13.17
C LEU A 274 -29.68 -26.87 14.25
N LEU A 275 -29.86 -25.65 14.74
CA LEU A 275 -28.91 -25.01 15.67
C LEU A 275 -29.21 -25.28 17.15
N GLY A 276 -30.42 -25.76 17.46
CA GLY A 276 -30.88 -26.04 18.83
C GLY A 276 -31.05 -24.80 19.72
N VAL A 277 -31.09 -23.60 19.12
CA VAL A 277 -31.22 -22.31 19.82
C VAL A 277 -32.19 -21.39 19.09
N SER A 278 -32.92 -20.57 19.85
CA SER A 278 -33.86 -19.57 19.32
C SER A 278 -33.26 -18.16 19.22
N ARG A 279 -32.16 -17.91 19.94
CA ARG A 279 -31.42 -16.65 19.98
C ARG A 279 -29.92 -16.93 20.03
N GLY A 280 -29.13 -16.01 19.52
CA GLY A 280 -27.66 -16.06 19.59
C GLY A 280 -27.03 -14.83 18.94
N THR A 281 -25.72 -14.69 19.08
CA THR A 281 -24.96 -13.65 18.37
C THR A 281 -24.81 -14.02 16.89
N SER A 282 -24.44 -13.06 16.04
CA SER A 282 -24.18 -13.38 14.63
C SER A 282 -23.08 -14.44 14.49
N LEU A 283 -21.97 -14.26 15.21
CA LEU A 283 -20.85 -15.20 15.20
C LEU A 283 -21.28 -16.62 15.55
N GLU A 284 -22.00 -16.77 16.66
CA GLU A 284 -22.43 -18.07 17.17
C GLU A 284 -23.35 -18.78 16.18
N ILE A 285 -24.34 -18.05 15.64
CA ILE A 285 -25.31 -18.60 14.68
C ILE A 285 -24.58 -19.09 13.43
N HIS A 286 -23.67 -18.27 12.88
CA HIS A 286 -22.91 -18.64 11.69
C HIS A 286 -22.01 -19.85 11.94
N LEU A 287 -21.25 -19.87 13.04
CA LEU A 287 -20.39 -20.99 13.43
C LEU A 287 -21.20 -22.29 13.57
N ARG A 288 -22.25 -22.30 14.38
CA ARG A 288 -23.09 -23.48 14.60
C ARG A 288 -23.62 -24.03 13.27
N LYS A 289 -24.03 -23.13 12.37
CA LYS A 289 -24.52 -23.51 11.04
C LYS A 289 -23.42 -24.15 10.19
N ARG A 290 -22.20 -23.59 10.18
CA ARG A 290 -21.05 -24.17 9.45
C ARG A 290 -20.67 -25.56 9.96
N VAL A 291 -20.70 -25.77 11.29
CA VAL A 291 -20.44 -27.08 11.90
C VAL A 291 -21.56 -28.07 11.58
N ALA A 292 -22.83 -27.65 11.69
CA ALA A 292 -23.98 -28.50 11.41
C ALA A 292 -24.07 -28.93 9.93
N GLU A 293 -23.67 -28.05 9.01
CA GLU A 293 -23.56 -28.37 7.58
C GLU A 293 -22.32 -29.23 7.23
N GLY A 294 -21.43 -29.46 8.21
CA GLY A 294 -20.21 -30.24 8.04
C GLY A 294 -19.10 -29.50 7.29
N GLN A 295 -19.17 -28.17 7.17
CA GLN A 295 -18.12 -27.37 6.52
C GLN A 295 -16.90 -27.19 7.42
N LEU A 296 -17.11 -27.08 8.75
CA LEU A 296 -16.06 -26.90 9.74
C LEU A 296 -16.08 -28.04 10.77
N ALA A 297 -14.92 -28.30 11.38
CA ALA A 297 -14.75 -29.36 12.36
C ALA A 297 -15.64 -29.14 13.61
N PRO A 298 -16.20 -30.22 14.20
CA PRO A 298 -16.88 -30.13 15.48
C PRO A 298 -15.95 -29.59 16.59
N GLY A 299 -16.48 -28.77 17.49
CA GLY A 299 -15.70 -28.22 18.61
C GLY A 299 -14.85 -26.99 18.29
N LEU A 300 -14.89 -26.48 17.06
CA LEU A 300 -14.27 -25.20 16.72
C LEU A 300 -14.84 -24.07 17.60
N THR A 301 -13.96 -23.25 18.20
CA THR A 301 -14.38 -22.14 19.05
C THR A 301 -14.85 -20.94 18.23
N GLN A 302 -15.60 -20.05 18.88
CA GLN A 302 -16.03 -18.79 18.28
C GLN A 302 -14.83 -17.93 17.87
N GLU A 303 -13.80 -17.85 18.71
CA GLU A 303 -12.57 -17.10 18.45
C GLU A 303 -11.83 -17.66 17.24
N ALA A 304 -11.71 -18.99 17.12
CA ALA A 304 -11.04 -19.63 16.00
C ALA A 304 -11.80 -19.40 14.68
N TYR A 305 -13.13 -19.47 14.70
CA TYR A 305 -13.95 -19.17 13.53
C TYR A 305 -13.87 -17.71 13.10
N GLU A 306 -13.89 -16.77 14.05
CA GLU A 306 -13.72 -15.35 13.75
C GLU A 306 -12.33 -15.07 13.14
N ARG A 307 -11.28 -15.65 13.72
CA ARG A 307 -9.91 -15.55 13.18
C ARG A 307 -9.81 -16.11 11.78
N LEU A 308 -10.45 -17.25 11.51
CA LEU A 308 -10.51 -17.84 10.17
C LEU A 308 -11.18 -16.91 9.15
N CYS A 309 -12.26 -16.22 9.54
CA CYS A 309 -12.91 -15.24 8.67
C CYS A 309 -12.05 -13.99 8.45
N GLN A 310 -11.36 -13.50 9.48
CA GLN A 310 -10.44 -12.37 9.38
C GLN A 310 -9.25 -12.69 8.46
N GLN A 311 -8.67 -13.88 8.58
CA GLN A 311 -7.53 -14.30 7.77
C GLN A 311 -7.85 -14.49 6.29
N ALA A 312 -9.11 -14.76 5.93
CA ALA A 312 -9.51 -14.92 4.54
C ALA A 312 -9.14 -13.70 3.67
N ALA A 313 -9.41 -12.49 4.15
CA ALA A 313 -9.10 -11.27 3.38
C ALA A 313 -7.58 -10.98 3.29
N LEU A 314 -6.78 -11.58 4.18
CA LEU A 314 -5.32 -11.47 4.18
C LEU A 314 -4.67 -12.52 3.28
N SER A 315 -5.42 -13.49 2.76
CA SER A 315 -4.86 -14.58 1.98
C SER A 315 -4.20 -14.09 0.67
N PRO A 316 -3.06 -14.67 0.28
CA PRO A 316 -2.48 -14.43 -1.03
C PRO A 316 -3.39 -14.82 -2.19
N GLU A 317 -4.34 -15.72 -1.96
CA GLU A 317 -5.30 -16.14 -2.98
C GLU A 317 -6.65 -15.40 -2.86
N ALA A 318 -6.75 -14.35 -2.04
CA ALA A 318 -8.00 -13.63 -1.86
C ALA A 318 -8.39 -12.81 -3.09
N ALA A 319 -9.58 -13.09 -3.60
CA ALA A 319 -10.35 -12.19 -4.44
C ALA A 319 -11.09 -11.18 -3.55
N LEU A 320 -10.79 -9.89 -3.74
CA LEU A 320 -11.35 -8.80 -2.94
C LEU A 320 -12.17 -7.86 -3.82
N PHE A 321 -13.38 -7.56 -3.37
CA PHE A 321 -14.28 -6.71 -4.12
C PHE A 321 -15.28 -6.01 -3.22
N ALA A 322 -15.84 -4.92 -3.75
CA ALA A 322 -16.81 -4.08 -3.07
C ALA A 322 -18.12 -4.04 -3.89
N TYR A 323 -19.26 -4.07 -3.20
CA TYR A 323 -20.56 -3.99 -3.87
C TYR A 323 -21.66 -3.51 -2.94
N ARG A 324 -22.79 -3.10 -3.52
CA ARG A 324 -23.99 -2.71 -2.77
C ARG A 324 -24.91 -3.91 -2.56
N ARG A 325 -25.37 -4.11 -1.33
CA ARG A 325 -26.48 -5.02 -0.99
C ARG A 325 -27.47 -4.34 -0.07
N SER A 326 -28.63 -4.95 0.15
CA SER A 326 -29.49 -4.54 1.27
C SER A 326 -28.92 -5.07 2.60
N PRO A 327 -28.81 -4.26 3.67
CA PRO A 327 -29.26 -2.87 3.79
C PRO A 327 -28.20 -1.80 3.41
N GLY A 328 -26.97 -2.17 3.07
CA GLY A 328 -25.93 -1.21 2.73
C GLY A 328 -24.72 -1.80 1.99
N PRO A 329 -23.75 -0.96 1.62
CA PRO A 329 -22.52 -1.38 0.95
C PRO A 329 -21.71 -2.36 1.80
N VAL A 330 -20.95 -3.22 1.12
CA VAL A 330 -20.09 -4.24 1.74
C VAL A 330 -18.76 -4.39 1.02
N LEU A 331 -17.79 -4.93 1.77
CA LEU A 331 -16.59 -5.55 1.22
C LEU A 331 -16.74 -7.07 1.31
N ALA A 332 -16.15 -7.76 0.35
CA ALA A 332 -16.17 -9.21 0.27
C ALA A 332 -14.79 -9.77 -0.06
N ALA A 333 -14.52 -10.93 0.52
CA ALA A 333 -13.35 -11.74 0.24
C ALA A 333 -13.80 -13.14 -0.14
N VAL A 334 -13.30 -13.66 -1.25
CA VAL A 334 -13.45 -15.08 -1.62
C VAL A 334 -12.05 -15.67 -1.77
N VAL A 335 -11.83 -16.83 -1.17
CA VAL A 335 -10.54 -17.54 -1.20
C VAL A 335 -10.84 -19.01 -1.50
N PRO A 336 -10.00 -19.75 -2.23
CA PRO A 336 -10.13 -21.20 -2.25
C PRO A 336 -10.07 -21.75 -0.81
N SER A 337 -11.02 -22.59 -0.43
CA SER A 337 -11.18 -23.02 0.97
C SER A 337 -9.96 -23.73 1.52
N GLU A 338 -9.17 -24.38 0.66
CA GLU A 338 -7.92 -25.02 1.05
C GLU A 338 -6.87 -24.03 1.58
N TRP A 339 -6.91 -22.78 1.13
CA TRP A 339 -6.04 -21.69 1.59
C TRP A 339 -6.60 -20.97 2.81
N ALA A 340 -7.93 -20.93 2.95
CA ALA A 340 -8.59 -20.21 4.05
C ALA A 340 -8.81 -21.06 5.30
N VAL A 341 -9.04 -22.37 5.15
CA VAL A 341 -9.38 -23.29 6.23
C VAL A 341 -8.24 -24.29 6.43
N PRO A 342 -7.49 -24.21 7.53
CA PRO A 342 -6.45 -25.20 7.87
C PRO A 342 -7.03 -26.61 7.99
N ASP A 343 -6.25 -27.63 7.62
CA ASP A 343 -6.70 -29.04 7.62
C ASP A 343 -7.38 -29.47 8.92
N ALA A 344 -6.81 -29.08 10.06
CA ALA A 344 -7.34 -29.42 11.38
C ALA A 344 -8.73 -28.83 11.67
N LEU A 345 -9.15 -27.80 10.94
CA LEU A 345 -10.43 -27.11 11.12
C LEU A 345 -11.48 -27.50 10.06
N ARG A 346 -11.11 -28.33 9.07
CA ARG A 346 -12.01 -28.72 7.98
C ARG A 346 -13.04 -29.73 8.45
N GLY A 347 -14.30 -29.49 8.09
CA GLY A 347 -15.33 -30.51 8.18
C GLY A 347 -15.35 -31.39 6.92
N PRO A 348 -16.03 -32.55 6.95
CA PRO A 348 -16.05 -33.52 5.86
C PRO A 348 -16.77 -33.03 4.59
N LYS A 349 -17.49 -31.90 4.68
CA LYS A 349 -18.27 -31.29 3.59
C LYS A 349 -17.81 -29.86 3.31
N LEU A 350 -16.52 -29.56 3.54
CA LEU A 350 -15.96 -28.27 3.17
C LEU A 350 -16.05 -28.07 1.64
N ARG A 351 -16.71 -26.99 1.23
CA ARG A 351 -16.90 -26.63 -0.18
C ARG A 351 -15.69 -25.87 -0.74
N ARG A 352 -15.64 -25.68 -2.07
CA ARG A 352 -14.46 -25.18 -2.78
C ARG A 352 -13.99 -23.76 -2.42
N TYR A 353 -14.89 -22.82 -2.15
CA TYR A 353 -14.58 -21.41 -1.95
C TYR A 353 -15.07 -20.89 -0.61
N TRP A 354 -14.19 -20.28 0.18
CA TRP A 354 -14.51 -19.62 1.43
C TRP A 354 -14.84 -18.14 1.18
N PHE A 355 -16.07 -17.74 1.51
CA PHE A 355 -16.60 -16.41 1.28
C PHE A 355 -16.87 -15.68 2.60
N VAL A 356 -16.33 -14.48 2.74
CA VAL A 356 -16.46 -13.62 3.92
C VAL A 356 -16.95 -12.24 3.51
N VAL A 357 -17.86 -11.65 4.30
CA VAL A 357 -18.43 -10.32 4.02
C VAL A 357 -18.28 -9.41 5.23
N TYR A 358 -17.86 -8.18 4.95
CA TYR A 358 -17.79 -7.06 5.89
C TYR A 358 -18.83 -6.00 5.55
N SER A 359 -19.52 -5.47 6.56
CA SER A 359 -20.54 -4.42 6.38
C SER A 359 -20.04 -3.06 6.85
N PHE A 360 -20.06 -2.07 5.95
CA PHE A 360 -19.75 -0.67 6.29
C PHE A 360 -20.73 -0.09 7.32
N TRP A 361 -22.00 -0.49 7.28
CA TRP A 361 -23.02 0.02 8.20
C TRP A 361 -22.74 -0.35 9.66
N SER A 362 -22.24 -1.56 9.90
CA SER A 362 -21.98 -2.05 11.26
C SER A 362 -20.50 -1.98 11.65
N GLY A 363 -19.59 -1.83 10.67
CA GLY A 363 -18.16 -1.97 10.88
C GLY A 363 -17.73 -3.39 11.26
N THR A 364 -18.54 -4.41 10.96
CA THR A 364 -18.32 -5.80 11.39
C THR A 364 -18.36 -6.80 10.24
N LEU A 365 -17.75 -7.97 10.47
CA LEU A 365 -18.00 -9.15 9.65
C LEU A 365 -19.44 -9.63 9.87
N VAL A 366 -20.12 -9.96 8.78
CA VAL A 366 -21.53 -10.35 8.81
C VAL A 366 -21.76 -11.82 8.46
N THR A 367 -20.85 -12.46 7.73
CA THR A 367 -20.92 -13.90 7.41
C THR A 367 -19.56 -14.44 6.97
N GLY A 368 -19.36 -15.75 7.14
CA GLY A 368 -18.24 -16.52 6.62
C GLY A 368 -18.71 -17.95 6.31
N TYR A 369 -18.67 -18.39 5.05
CA TYR A 369 -19.12 -19.73 4.66
C TYR A 369 -18.45 -20.25 3.40
N ALA A 370 -18.45 -21.58 3.24
CA ALA A 370 -17.92 -22.24 2.07
C ALA A 370 -19.02 -22.46 1.02
N GLU A 371 -18.67 -22.34 -0.26
CA GLU A 371 -19.54 -22.63 -1.41
C GLU A 371 -18.78 -23.24 -2.60
N ASP A 372 -19.43 -24.10 -3.39
CA ASP A 372 -18.75 -24.82 -4.50
C ASP A 372 -18.75 -24.01 -5.80
N ASP A 373 -19.77 -23.18 -5.98
CA ASP A 373 -19.99 -22.39 -7.18
C ASP A 373 -20.14 -20.91 -6.81
N LEU A 374 -19.31 -20.07 -7.42
CA LEU A 374 -19.34 -18.62 -7.21
C LEU A 374 -20.70 -18.01 -7.59
N ARG A 375 -21.46 -18.63 -8.49
CA ARG A 375 -22.80 -18.18 -8.90
C ARG A 375 -23.85 -18.36 -7.80
N HIS A 376 -23.60 -19.23 -6.82
CA HIS A 376 -24.50 -19.41 -5.67
C HIS A 376 -24.30 -18.32 -4.60
N LEU A 377 -23.21 -17.56 -4.67
CA LEU A 377 -23.02 -16.43 -3.78
C LEU A 377 -24.01 -15.33 -4.14
N ASN A 378 -24.66 -14.76 -3.12
CA ASN A 378 -25.56 -13.61 -3.30
C ASN A 378 -24.75 -12.32 -3.55
N VAL A 379 -24.20 -12.22 -4.75
CA VAL A 379 -23.36 -11.12 -5.24
C VAL A 379 -23.88 -10.67 -6.62
N PRO A 380 -24.18 -9.38 -6.82
CA PRO A 380 -24.49 -8.84 -8.14
C PRO A 380 -23.19 -8.66 -8.93
N TRP A 381 -22.73 -9.73 -9.59
CA TRP A 381 -21.41 -9.79 -10.23
C TRP A 381 -21.16 -8.71 -11.29
N ASP A 382 -22.22 -8.20 -11.89
CA ASP A 382 -22.25 -7.10 -12.85
C ASP A 382 -22.12 -5.71 -12.21
N GLU A 383 -22.42 -5.57 -10.92
CA GLU A 383 -22.32 -4.31 -10.16
C GLU A 383 -21.13 -4.28 -9.19
N VAL A 384 -20.21 -5.24 -9.30
CA VAL A 384 -19.03 -5.36 -8.44
C VAL A 384 -17.91 -4.39 -8.85
N VAL A 385 -17.32 -3.69 -7.87
CA VAL A 385 -16.01 -3.04 -8.02
C VAL A 385 -14.91 -4.00 -7.56
N TRP A 386 -14.08 -4.43 -8.51
CA TRP A 386 -12.95 -5.32 -8.26
C TRP A 386 -11.77 -4.57 -7.63
N LEU A 387 -11.42 -4.90 -6.39
CA LEU A 387 -10.24 -4.35 -5.72
C LEU A 387 -9.00 -5.22 -5.98
N ARG A 388 -9.19 -6.54 -6.01
CA ARG A 388 -8.17 -7.53 -6.35
C ARG A 388 -8.82 -8.76 -6.98
N LYS A 389 -8.41 -9.11 -8.20
CA LYS A 389 -8.88 -10.32 -8.92
C LYS A 389 -7.69 -11.28 -9.12
N PRO A 390 -7.63 -12.41 -8.39
CA PRO A 390 -6.54 -13.37 -8.50
C PRO A 390 -6.64 -14.20 -9.78
N PRO A 391 -5.54 -14.80 -10.27
CA PRO A 391 -5.52 -15.55 -11.54
C PRO A 391 -6.44 -16.77 -11.58
N TRP A 392 -6.74 -17.38 -10.43
CA TRP A 392 -7.66 -18.53 -10.35
C TRP A 392 -9.13 -18.14 -10.53
N TRP A 393 -9.46 -16.85 -10.40
CA TRP A 393 -10.83 -16.40 -10.56
C TRP A 393 -11.28 -16.63 -12.01
N PRO A 394 -12.41 -17.31 -12.27
CA PRO A 394 -12.86 -17.58 -13.63
C PRO A 394 -13.05 -16.28 -14.40
N LEU A 395 -12.47 -16.21 -15.61
CA LEU A 395 -12.41 -15.00 -16.44
C LEU A 395 -13.78 -14.38 -16.67
#